data_AF-A0AAW0EBE7-F1
#
_entry.id   AF-A0AAW0EBE7-F1
#
_cell.length_a   1.000
_cell.length_b   1.000
_cell.length_c   1.000
_cell.angle_alpha   90.00
_cell.angle_beta   90.00
_cell.angle_gamma   90.00
#
_symmetry.space_group_name_H-M   'P 1'
#
loop_
_entity.id
_entity.type
_entity.pdbx_description
1 polymer ?
#
loop_
_entity_poly.entity_id
_entity_poly.type
_entity_poly.pdbx_seq_one_letter_code
_entity_poly.pdbx_strand_id
1 'polypeptide(L)'
;MSQPNPTNLSNTTIPQTFLLNQALHNASPVTPTRQPAVSDSSSPPQPSVQPSYEPPLDNPQLPPYTQAARRREDTPFDNGPTRHSSPSLGFSPPRGSSPGGNSDHTTLPTNSGSPAASATQTSGRVRVSQKNQPFGRVHGAMRGTLEWNVPRRRAKEPYETSRELRTKTFKERMERILQRCEEVANVTGCWLYISSQMATSNHGFVHFASDALVRDADQRMNDLHAFHSNMHTALSRATVRDVAAVEMENAELKDKLEKQEQKMDKILSLLSTSGVDLSRL
;
A
#
# COMPACT_ATOMS: atom_id res chain seq x y z
N MET A 1 2.91 -53.19 26.43
CA MET A 1 2.19 -53.29 25.14
C MET A 1 1.10 -52.24 25.15
N SER A 2 1.40 -51.05 24.63
CA SER A 2 0.46 -49.91 24.59
C SER A 2 0.09 -49.68 23.13
N GLN A 3 -1.20 -49.74 22.81
CA GLN A 3 -1.70 -49.47 21.46
C GLN A 3 -1.79 -47.95 21.21
N PRO A 4 -1.46 -47.48 19.99
CA PRO A 4 -1.66 -46.09 19.62
C PRO A 4 -3.12 -45.80 19.24
N ASN A 5 -3.59 -44.65 19.70
CA ASN A 5 -4.95 -44.13 19.53
C ASN A 5 -5.08 -43.46 18.15
N PRO A 6 -6.11 -43.74 17.33
CA PRO A 6 -6.27 -43.11 16.02
C PRO A 6 -6.85 -41.69 16.17
N THR A 7 -6.07 -40.69 15.77
CA THR A 7 -6.50 -39.29 15.67
C THR A 7 -7.50 -39.12 14.53
N ASN A 8 -8.70 -38.70 14.91
CA ASN A 8 -9.83 -38.39 14.05
C ASN A 8 -9.60 -37.01 13.40
N LEU A 9 -9.37 -36.98 12.08
CA LEU A 9 -9.29 -35.74 11.29
C LEU A 9 -10.70 -35.28 10.94
N SER A 10 -11.25 -34.39 11.76
CA SER A 10 -12.51 -33.71 11.47
C SER A 10 -12.33 -32.72 10.32
N ASN A 11 -13.08 -32.97 9.24
CA ASN A 11 -13.33 -32.04 8.14
C ASN A 11 -13.74 -30.66 8.67
N THR A 12 -12.88 -29.67 8.47
CA THR A 12 -13.21 -28.26 8.70
C THR A 12 -13.94 -27.73 7.48
N THR A 13 -15.27 -27.79 7.51
CA THR A 13 -16.16 -27.08 6.59
C THR A 13 -16.02 -25.59 6.84
N ILE A 14 -15.35 -24.87 5.94
CA ILE A 14 -15.30 -23.40 5.95
C ILE A 14 -16.64 -22.89 5.41
N PRO A 15 -17.41 -22.10 6.16
CA PRO A 15 -18.63 -21.50 5.64
C PRO A 15 -18.29 -20.43 4.60
N GLN A 16 -18.53 -20.75 3.32
CA GLN A 16 -18.68 -19.74 2.26
C GLN A 16 -20.03 -19.04 2.43
N THR A 17 -20.07 -17.98 3.24
CA THR A 17 -21.18 -17.03 3.21
C THR A 17 -20.70 -15.64 3.59
N PHE A 18 -20.33 -14.83 2.59
CA PHE A 18 -20.51 -13.39 2.69
C PHE A 18 -20.88 -12.77 1.34
N LEU A 19 -22.20 -12.76 1.11
CA LEU A 19 -23.01 -11.76 0.42
C LEU A 19 -22.26 -10.73 -0.45
N LEU A 20 -22.15 -11.05 -1.74
CA LEU A 20 -22.05 -10.04 -2.80
C LEU A 20 -23.48 -9.75 -3.28
N ASN A 21 -24.10 -8.72 -2.71
CA ASN A 21 -25.42 -8.27 -3.11
C ASN A 21 -25.39 -6.75 -3.29
N GLN A 22 -25.01 -6.27 -4.50
CA GLN A 22 -25.55 -5.03 -5.04
C GLN A 22 -25.22 -4.81 -6.53
N ALA A 23 -26.28 -4.51 -7.28
CA ALA A 23 -26.33 -3.76 -8.54
C ALA A 23 -25.97 -4.48 -9.85
N LEU A 24 -26.86 -5.39 -10.26
CA LEU A 24 -27.19 -5.62 -11.68
C LEU A 24 -28.03 -4.43 -12.19
N HIS A 25 -27.43 -3.52 -12.95
CA HIS A 25 -28.17 -2.68 -13.89
C HIS A 25 -27.44 -2.59 -15.23
N ASN A 26 -28.10 -3.14 -16.26
CA ASN A 26 -28.03 -2.84 -17.68
C ASN A 26 -26.64 -2.68 -18.33
N ALA A 27 -26.16 -3.76 -18.93
CA ALA A 27 -25.31 -3.68 -20.11
C ALA A 27 -26.06 -4.28 -21.30
N SER A 28 -26.44 -3.43 -22.26
CA SER A 28 -26.97 -3.85 -23.56
C SER A 28 -25.88 -4.55 -24.38
N PRO A 29 -26.23 -5.54 -25.22
CA PRO A 29 -25.26 -6.22 -26.08
C PRO A 29 -24.79 -5.29 -27.20
N VAL A 30 -23.48 -5.06 -27.27
CA VAL A 30 -22.83 -4.40 -28.41
C VAL A 30 -22.55 -5.45 -29.48
N THR A 31 -23.24 -5.32 -30.60
CA THR A 31 -23.03 -6.10 -31.83
C THR A 31 -21.68 -5.74 -32.47
N PRO A 32 -20.80 -6.70 -32.80
CA PRO A 32 -19.60 -6.42 -33.56
C PRO A 32 -19.94 -6.29 -35.05
N THR A 33 -19.92 -5.06 -35.57
CA THR A 33 -19.99 -4.78 -37.02
C THR A 33 -18.67 -5.14 -37.69
N ARG A 34 -18.74 -6.20 -38.49
CA ARG A 34 -17.71 -6.70 -39.42
C ARG A 34 -17.50 -5.70 -40.57
N GLN A 35 -16.33 -5.07 -40.65
CA GLN A 35 -15.91 -4.33 -41.85
C GLN A 35 -15.25 -5.28 -42.87
N PRO A 36 -15.58 -5.17 -44.17
CA PRO A 36 -14.91 -5.92 -45.22
C PRO A 36 -13.59 -5.24 -45.63
N ALA A 37 -12.62 -6.08 -45.95
CA ALA A 37 -11.38 -5.72 -46.61
C ALA A 37 -11.65 -5.25 -48.05
N VAL A 38 -11.00 -4.15 -48.45
CA VAL A 38 -10.82 -3.76 -49.85
C VAL A 38 -9.36 -3.38 -50.06
N SER A 39 -8.80 -4.02 -51.08
CA SER A 39 -7.42 -3.97 -51.54
C SER A 39 -7.10 -2.72 -52.35
N ASP A 40 -5.81 -2.40 -52.39
CA ASP A 40 -5.02 -1.79 -53.47
C ASP A 40 -5.60 -0.63 -54.30
N SER A 41 -4.93 0.52 -54.21
CA SER A 41 -4.57 1.29 -55.41
C SER A 41 -3.42 2.28 -55.17
N SER A 42 -2.58 2.34 -56.18
CA SER A 42 -1.33 3.08 -56.42
C SER A 42 -1.39 4.62 -56.40
N SER A 43 -0.32 5.22 -55.82
CA SER A 43 0.45 6.48 -56.08
C SER A 43 -0.19 7.67 -56.85
N PRO A 44 0.09 8.97 -56.51
CA PRO A 44 1.42 9.62 -56.70
C PRO A 44 1.77 10.73 -55.63
N PRO A 45 2.91 11.48 -55.72
CA PRO A 45 3.48 12.25 -54.61
C PRO A 45 3.10 13.75 -54.55
N GLN A 46 3.41 14.37 -53.39
CA GLN A 46 3.46 15.81 -53.02
C GLN A 46 2.17 16.50 -52.51
N PRO A 47 2.26 17.61 -51.73
CA PRO A 47 3.43 18.33 -51.19
C PRO A 47 3.46 18.43 -49.65
N SER A 48 4.62 18.76 -49.11
CA SER A 48 4.88 19.11 -47.71
C SER A 48 4.08 20.35 -47.27
N VAL A 49 3.00 20.14 -46.52
CA VAL A 49 2.29 21.18 -45.77
C VAL A 49 2.80 21.15 -44.33
N GLN A 50 3.45 22.24 -43.91
CA GLN A 50 3.80 22.44 -42.50
C GLN A 50 2.50 22.55 -41.67
N PRO A 51 2.37 21.83 -40.54
CA PRO A 51 1.27 22.07 -39.62
C PRO A 51 1.50 23.40 -38.88
N SER A 52 0.75 24.42 -39.29
CA SER A 52 0.52 25.61 -38.47
C SER A 52 -0.34 25.19 -37.28
N TYR A 53 0.26 25.16 -36.09
CA TYR A 53 -0.48 25.04 -34.84
C TYR A 53 -1.15 26.38 -34.54
N GLU A 54 -2.41 26.54 -34.95
CA GLU A 54 -3.31 27.48 -34.29
C GLU A 54 -3.88 26.79 -33.04
N PRO A 55 -3.69 27.36 -31.83
CA PRO A 55 -4.37 26.86 -30.64
C PRO A 55 -5.88 27.19 -30.75
N PRO A 56 -6.78 26.24 -30.42
CA PRO A 56 -8.20 26.55 -30.33
C PRO A 56 -8.43 27.52 -29.17
N LEU A 57 -8.81 28.75 -29.53
CA LEU A 57 -9.39 29.74 -28.63
C LEU A 57 -10.86 29.34 -28.43
N ASP A 58 -11.09 28.33 -27.60
CA ASP A 58 -12.42 28.03 -27.09
C ASP A 58 -12.36 28.04 -25.56
N ASN A 59 -12.66 29.22 -25.04
CA ASN A 59 -12.74 29.53 -23.63
C ASN A 59 -14.18 29.22 -23.20
N PRO A 60 -14.48 28.06 -22.58
CA PRO A 60 -15.79 27.86 -21.99
C PRO A 60 -15.90 28.85 -20.83
N GLN A 61 -16.71 29.87 -21.07
CA GLN A 61 -17.09 30.90 -20.13
C GLN A 61 -17.60 30.22 -18.85
N LEU A 62 -16.73 30.14 -17.84
CA LEU A 62 -17.12 29.73 -16.50
C LEU A 62 -18.27 30.64 -16.04
N PRO A 63 -19.35 30.09 -15.45
CA PRO A 63 -20.43 30.91 -14.93
C PRO A 63 -19.86 31.89 -13.90
N PRO A 64 -20.39 33.14 -13.83
CA PRO A 64 -19.97 34.08 -12.83
C PRO A 64 -20.24 33.45 -11.46
N TYR A 65 -19.17 33.20 -10.71
CA TYR A 65 -19.26 32.86 -9.30
C TYR A 65 -19.96 34.04 -8.62
N THR A 66 -21.22 33.83 -8.25
CA THR A 66 -21.93 34.71 -7.34
C THR A 66 -21.14 34.72 -6.04
N GLN A 67 -20.36 35.78 -5.84
CA GLN A 67 -19.89 36.17 -4.52
C GLN A 67 -21.14 36.48 -3.69
N ALA A 68 -21.61 35.48 -2.95
CA ALA A 68 -22.50 35.72 -1.84
C ALA A 68 -21.69 36.54 -0.82
N ALA A 69 -21.87 37.85 -0.89
CA ALA A 69 -21.52 38.80 0.12
C ALA A 69 -22.14 38.36 1.45
N ARG A 70 -21.40 37.59 2.24
CA ARG A 70 -21.66 37.50 3.68
C ARG A 70 -21.18 38.82 4.26
N ARG A 71 -22.17 39.70 4.44
CA ARG A 71 -22.09 40.87 5.31
C ARG A 71 -21.30 40.53 6.57
N ARG A 72 -20.28 41.33 6.81
CA ARG A 72 -19.79 41.64 8.15
C ARG A 72 -21.00 42.10 8.97
N GLU A 73 -21.36 41.35 9.98
CA GLU A 73 -22.04 41.94 11.13
C GLU A 73 -20.96 42.21 12.17
N ASP A 74 -20.73 43.50 12.37
CA ASP A 74 -19.98 44.06 13.46
C ASP A 74 -20.61 43.60 14.79
N THR A 75 -19.88 42.79 15.56
CA THR A 75 -20.09 42.72 17.00
C THR A 75 -19.01 43.55 17.68
N PRO A 76 -19.39 44.55 18.48
CA PRO A 76 -18.44 45.41 19.17
C PRO A 76 -17.82 44.66 20.35
N PHE A 77 -16.54 44.95 20.56
CA PHE A 77 -15.75 44.71 21.77
C PHE A 77 -16.57 44.90 23.05
N ASP A 78 -16.60 43.88 23.90
CA ASP A 78 -16.75 44.07 25.35
C ASP A 78 -15.50 43.52 26.05
N ASN A 79 -14.74 44.47 26.61
CA ASN A 79 -13.54 44.24 27.41
C ASN A 79 -13.96 44.01 28.86
N GLY A 80 -14.12 42.75 29.26
CA GLY A 80 -14.25 42.33 30.66
C GLY A 80 -12.97 41.66 31.17
N PRO A 81 -12.34 42.13 32.28
CA PRO A 81 -11.13 41.51 32.81
C PRO A 81 -11.49 40.34 33.74
N THR A 82 -11.63 39.15 33.18
CA THR A 82 -11.85 37.95 34.01
C THR A 82 -10.49 37.41 34.48
N ARG A 83 -10.08 37.91 35.66
CA ARG A 83 -9.03 37.31 36.49
C ARG A 83 -9.46 35.90 36.88
N HIS A 84 -8.89 34.90 36.23
CA HIS A 84 -8.86 33.54 36.76
C HIS A 84 -7.43 33.16 37.08
N SER A 85 -7.13 33.25 38.38
CA SER A 85 -5.93 32.76 39.03
C SER A 85 -5.71 31.28 38.68
N SER A 86 -4.60 31.00 38.02
CA SER A 86 -4.09 29.64 37.87
C SER A 86 -3.62 29.12 39.24
N PRO A 87 -3.99 27.90 39.69
CA PRO A 87 -3.27 27.23 40.74
C PRO A 87 -1.92 26.77 40.18
N SER A 88 -0.86 27.48 40.56
CA SER A 88 0.53 27.07 40.42
C SER A 88 0.77 25.81 41.26
N LEU A 89 0.63 24.63 40.67
CA LEU A 89 1.23 23.41 41.23
C LEU A 89 2.73 23.45 40.93
N GLY A 90 3.47 23.97 41.91
CA GLY A 90 4.93 23.98 41.92
C GLY A 90 5.47 22.55 41.96
N PHE A 91 5.80 22.01 40.79
CA PHE A 91 6.64 20.81 40.69
C PHE A 91 8.09 21.28 40.60
N SER A 92 8.73 21.38 41.76
CA SER A 92 10.18 21.59 41.85
C SER A 92 10.87 20.31 41.38
N PRO A 93 11.75 20.34 40.37
CA PRO A 93 12.58 19.18 40.05
C PRO A 93 13.56 18.92 41.20
N PRO A 94 13.75 17.68 41.66
CA PRO A 94 14.82 17.37 42.59
C PRO A 94 16.17 17.65 41.91
N ARG A 95 16.89 18.65 42.44
CA ARG A 95 18.33 18.84 42.20
C ARG A 95 19.05 17.57 42.69
N GLY A 96 19.30 16.65 41.76
CA GLY A 96 20.23 15.55 41.94
C GLY A 96 21.64 16.10 41.96
N SER A 97 22.18 16.24 43.16
CA SER A 97 23.58 16.50 43.45
C SER A 97 24.49 15.59 42.63
N SER A 98 25.41 16.18 41.86
CA SER A 98 26.57 15.49 41.32
C SER A 98 27.56 15.19 42.45
N PRO A 99 27.94 13.94 42.72
CA PRO A 99 29.27 13.64 43.24
C PRO A 99 30.22 13.69 42.02
N GLY A 100 31.25 14.52 42.02
CA GLY A 100 32.31 14.44 43.00
C GLY A 100 33.28 13.37 42.49
N GLY A 101 34.36 13.82 41.85
CA GLY A 101 35.28 12.97 41.12
C GLY A 101 36.02 11.96 42.00
N ASN A 102 36.64 11.00 41.32
CA ASN A 102 37.87 10.37 41.78
C ASN A 102 38.79 10.23 40.56
N SER A 103 39.82 11.06 40.57
CA SER A 103 41.11 10.75 39.99
C SER A 103 41.71 9.50 40.67
N ASP A 104 42.61 8.87 39.94
CA ASP A 104 43.71 8.00 40.38
C ASP A 104 43.66 6.51 40.05
N HIS A 105 44.88 6.09 39.67
CA HIS A 105 45.47 4.77 39.62
C HIS A 105 45.39 3.94 38.31
N THR A 106 46.34 4.26 37.43
CA THR A 106 47.42 3.33 37.04
C THR A 106 47.47 2.03 37.86
N THR A 107 47.08 0.91 37.28
CA THR A 107 47.82 -0.35 37.45
C THR A 107 47.66 -1.19 36.19
N LEU A 108 48.81 -1.49 35.58
CA LEU A 108 48.99 -2.55 34.59
C LEU A 108 49.00 -3.89 35.33
N PRO A 109 48.11 -4.84 35.01
CA PRO A 109 48.39 -6.24 35.27
C PRO A 109 49.04 -6.85 34.03
N THR A 110 50.37 -6.93 34.07
CA THR A 110 51.16 -7.89 33.28
C THR A 110 50.75 -9.29 33.73
N ASN A 111 49.81 -9.92 33.02
CA ASN A 111 49.47 -11.32 33.23
C ASN A 111 49.81 -12.12 31.97
N SER A 112 51.04 -12.63 31.96
CA SER A 112 51.55 -13.65 31.07
C SER A 112 50.96 -15.00 31.47
N GLY A 113 49.79 -15.32 30.92
CA GLY A 113 49.17 -16.63 31.03
C GLY A 113 48.32 -16.87 29.79
N SER A 114 48.80 -17.71 28.88
CA SER A 114 48.09 -18.14 27.68
C SER A 114 46.74 -18.76 28.05
N PRO A 115 45.60 -18.20 27.57
CA PRO A 115 44.38 -18.96 27.43
C PRO A 115 44.28 -19.40 25.96
N ALA A 116 44.02 -20.68 25.76
CA ALA A 116 43.61 -21.22 24.48
C ALA A 116 42.53 -20.32 23.86
N ALA A 117 42.83 -19.80 22.67
CA ALA A 117 41.98 -18.88 21.93
C ALA A 117 40.72 -19.60 21.44
N SER A 118 39.74 -19.76 22.32
CA SER A 118 38.35 -19.88 21.91
C SER A 118 37.99 -18.56 21.24
N ALA A 119 38.11 -18.51 19.92
CA ALA A 119 37.66 -17.41 19.09
C ALA A 119 36.16 -17.25 19.26
N THR A 120 35.75 -16.51 20.29
CA THR A 120 34.40 -15.99 20.42
C THR A 120 34.20 -15.14 19.17
N GLN A 121 33.45 -15.67 18.21
CA GLN A 121 33.00 -14.91 17.05
C GLN A 121 32.14 -13.78 17.61
N THR A 122 32.76 -12.66 17.95
CA THR A 122 32.07 -11.42 18.22
C THR A 122 31.39 -11.09 16.92
N SER A 123 30.09 -11.39 16.85
CA SER A 123 29.21 -11.11 15.71
C SER A 123 29.42 -9.65 15.32
N GLY A 124 30.29 -9.45 14.33
CA GLY A 124 30.66 -8.13 13.86
C GLY A 124 29.42 -7.53 13.25
N ARG A 125 28.94 -6.42 13.82
CA ARG A 125 27.77 -5.73 13.31
C ARG A 125 28.04 -5.32 11.85
N VAL A 126 27.49 -6.08 10.90
CA VAL A 126 27.69 -5.83 9.47
C VAL A 126 27.13 -4.45 9.15
N ARG A 127 28.02 -3.51 8.84
CA ARG A 127 27.62 -2.16 8.39
C ARG A 127 27.10 -2.28 6.97
N VAL A 128 25.80 -2.03 6.79
CA VAL A 128 25.17 -1.94 5.46
C VAL A 128 25.83 -0.80 4.71
N SER A 129 26.52 -1.11 3.61
CA SER A 129 27.18 -0.13 2.75
C SER A 129 26.65 -0.27 1.33
N GLN A 130 26.91 0.72 0.46
CA GLN A 130 26.52 0.63 -0.95
C GLN A 130 27.09 -0.63 -1.65
N LYS A 131 28.22 -1.17 -1.17
CA LYS A 131 28.85 -2.38 -1.72
C LYS A 131 28.37 -3.67 -1.06
N ASN A 132 27.86 -3.62 0.18
CA ASN A 132 27.39 -4.78 0.93
C ASN A 132 25.94 -4.57 1.39
N GLN A 133 25.01 -5.09 0.58
CA GLN A 133 23.57 -4.93 0.76
C GLN A 133 22.94 -6.32 0.94
N PRO A 134 23.07 -6.94 2.14
CA PRO A 134 22.69 -8.33 2.35
C PRO A 134 21.20 -8.61 2.10
N PHE A 135 20.36 -7.58 2.14
CA PHE A 135 18.92 -7.66 1.93
C PHE A 135 18.45 -6.94 0.64
N GLY A 136 19.39 -6.57 -0.24
CA GLY A 136 19.10 -5.82 -1.46
C GLY A 136 18.65 -4.37 -1.23
N ARG A 137 17.93 -3.81 -2.21
CA ARG A 137 17.47 -2.42 -2.27
C ARG A 137 15.96 -2.28 -2.08
N VAL A 138 15.52 -1.11 -1.65
CA VAL A 138 14.09 -0.75 -1.65
C VAL A 138 13.67 -0.50 -3.09
N HIS A 139 12.77 -1.33 -3.60
CA HIS A 139 12.26 -1.21 -4.96
C HIS A 139 11.28 -0.03 -5.06
N GLY A 140 11.35 0.74 -6.15
CA GLY A 140 10.45 1.87 -6.41
C GLY A 140 10.77 3.14 -5.61
N ALA A 141 11.89 3.18 -4.88
CA ALA A 141 12.36 4.42 -4.27
C ALA A 141 12.92 5.33 -5.38
N MET A 142 12.40 6.55 -5.48
CA MET A 142 12.77 7.52 -6.52
C MET A 142 13.20 8.85 -5.88
N ARG A 143 14.07 9.60 -6.57
CA ARG A 143 14.43 10.99 -6.28
C ARG A 143 14.20 11.80 -7.54
N GLY A 144 13.05 12.47 -7.62
CA GLY A 144 12.57 13.04 -8.88
C GLY A 144 12.28 11.93 -9.89
N THR A 145 12.86 12.01 -11.08
CA THR A 145 12.74 10.98 -12.13
C THR A 145 13.80 9.88 -12.04
N LEU A 146 14.76 9.99 -11.12
CA LEU A 146 15.88 9.05 -10.99
C LEU A 146 15.61 8.01 -9.90
N GLU A 147 16.04 6.78 -10.14
CA GLU A 147 15.99 5.72 -9.13
C GLU A 147 16.90 6.05 -7.95
N TRP A 148 16.36 5.92 -6.74
CA TRP A 148 17.08 6.15 -5.50
C TRP A 148 17.43 4.83 -4.81
N ASN A 149 18.71 4.47 -4.90
CA ASN A 149 19.24 3.21 -4.40
C ASN A 149 19.37 3.19 -2.86
N VAL A 150 18.24 2.97 -2.17
CA VAL A 150 18.19 2.86 -0.71
C VAL A 150 18.45 1.41 -0.28
N PRO A 151 19.57 1.12 0.39
CA PRO A 151 19.87 -0.24 0.84
C PRO A 151 18.96 -0.65 2.01
N ARG A 152 18.45 -1.89 1.99
CA ARG A 152 17.62 -2.42 3.07
C ARG A 152 18.45 -2.77 4.29
N ARG A 153 17.99 -2.35 5.46
CA ARG A 153 18.61 -2.71 6.76
C ARG A 153 18.10 -4.04 7.32
N ARG A 154 16.96 -4.54 6.84
CA ARG A 154 16.33 -5.78 7.29
C ARG A 154 15.80 -6.55 6.07
N ALA A 155 15.69 -7.87 6.20
CA ALA A 155 15.04 -8.71 5.19
C ALA A 155 13.60 -8.24 4.95
N LYS A 156 13.11 -8.44 3.72
CA LYS A 156 11.70 -8.22 3.40
C LYS A 156 10.88 -9.25 4.17
N GLU A 157 9.97 -8.79 5.00
CA GLU A 157 9.04 -9.69 5.68
C GLU A 157 8.10 -10.34 4.66
N PRO A 158 7.71 -11.61 4.88
CA PRO A 158 6.75 -12.29 4.03
C PRO A 158 5.40 -11.57 4.09
N TYR A 159 4.60 -11.75 3.04
CA TYR A 159 3.25 -11.19 2.99
C TYR A 159 2.36 -11.93 4.01
N GLU A 160 1.70 -11.16 4.88
CA GLU A 160 0.78 -11.71 5.88
C GLU A 160 -0.54 -12.10 5.21
N THR A 161 -1.00 -13.34 5.40
CA THR A 161 -2.22 -13.86 4.76
C THR A 161 -3.47 -13.36 5.47
N SER A 162 -3.45 -13.24 6.81
CA SER A 162 -4.58 -12.76 7.59
C SER A 162 -4.86 -11.28 7.33
N ARG A 163 -6.10 -10.97 6.96
CA ARG A 163 -6.55 -9.59 6.74
C ARG A 163 -6.51 -8.78 8.03
N GLU A 164 -6.86 -9.39 9.14
CA GLU A 164 -6.91 -8.77 10.47
C GLU A 164 -5.50 -8.36 10.91
N LEU A 165 -4.53 -9.28 10.78
CA LEU A 165 -3.13 -9.01 11.11
C LEU A 165 -2.52 -7.96 10.17
N ARG A 166 -2.83 -7.98 8.87
CA ARG A 166 -2.43 -6.91 7.94
C ARG A 166 -2.96 -5.55 8.36
N THR A 167 -4.24 -5.47 8.71
CA THR A 167 -4.90 -4.23 9.12
C THR A 167 -4.27 -3.67 10.40
N LYS A 168 -4.06 -4.53 11.40
CA LYS A 168 -3.41 -4.18 12.66
C LYS A 168 -1.99 -3.68 12.42
N THR A 169 -1.19 -4.47 11.69
CA THR A 169 0.21 -4.14 11.36
C THR A 169 0.30 -2.83 10.57
N PHE A 170 -0.62 -2.60 9.63
CA PHE A 170 -0.69 -1.36 8.86
C PHE A 170 -0.89 -0.15 9.78
N LYS A 171 -1.87 -0.19 10.70
CA LYS A 171 -2.14 0.91 11.64
C LYS A 171 -0.92 1.20 12.52
N GLU A 172 -0.37 0.17 13.16
CA GLU A 172 0.80 0.31 14.04
C GLU A 172 2.04 0.85 13.32
N ARG A 173 2.28 0.41 12.08
CA ARG A 173 3.43 0.89 11.29
C ARG A 173 3.21 2.28 10.73
N MET A 174 1.99 2.58 10.27
CA MET A 174 1.67 3.89 9.72
C MET A 174 1.83 4.96 10.79
N GLU A 175 1.32 4.74 12.00
CA GLU A 175 1.50 5.66 13.13
C GLU A 175 2.97 6.02 13.36
N ARG A 176 3.86 5.01 13.40
CA ARG A 176 5.31 5.22 13.55
C ARG A 176 5.91 5.98 12.36
N ILE A 177 5.43 5.74 11.15
CA ILE A 177 5.88 6.46 9.95
C ILE A 177 5.48 7.93 10.06
N LEU A 178 4.23 8.23 10.43
CA LEU A 178 3.74 9.61 10.55
C LEU A 178 4.53 10.39 11.62
N GLN A 179 4.80 9.79 12.77
CA GLN A 179 5.66 10.41 13.81
C GLN A 179 7.05 10.74 13.28
N ARG A 180 7.67 9.86 12.49
CA ARG A 180 8.99 10.13 11.88
C ARG A 180 8.92 11.18 10.78
N CYS A 181 7.84 11.21 10.00
CA CYS A 181 7.61 12.25 9.02
C CYS A 181 7.47 13.62 9.69
N GLU A 182 6.74 13.70 10.79
CA GLU A 182 6.61 14.90 11.63
C GLU A 182 7.98 15.36 12.16
N GLU A 183 8.75 14.47 12.80
CA GLU A 183 10.09 14.78 13.29
C GLU A 183 11.00 15.33 12.18
N VAL A 184 11.02 14.69 11.01
CA VAL A 184 11.85 15.10 9.87
C VAL A 184 11.40 16.47 9.34
N ALA A 185 10.10 16.66 9.16
CA ALA A 185 9.54 17.93 8.69
C ALA A 185 9.88 19.08 9.65
N ASN A 186 9.74 18.85 10.97
CA ASN A 186 10.02 19.85 11.99
C ASN A 186 11.51 20.22 12.06
N VAL A 187 12.40 19.23 11.96
CA VAL A 187 13.86 19.47 12.02
C VAL A 187 14.37 20.15 10.75
N THR A 188 13.82 19.81 9.58
CA THR A 188 14.37 20.26 8.29
C THR A 188 13.60 21.41 7.66
N GLY A 189 12.39 21.71 8.14
CA GLY A 189 11.48 22.67 7.52
C GLY A 189 11.04 22.26 6.11
N CYS A 190 11.16 20.98 5.74
CA CYS A 190 10.86 20.53 4.39
C CYS A 190 9.34 20.45 4.14
N TRP A 191 8.95 20.66 2.89
CA TRP A 191 7.61 20.35 2.43
C TRP A 191 7.46 18.84 2.27
N LEU A 192 6.63 18.24 3.13
CA LEU A 192 6.40 16.80 3.15
C LEU A 192 4.91 16.49 3.09
N TYR A 193 4.54 15.65 2.13
CA TYR A 193 3.22 15.03 2.02
C TYR A 193 3.39 13.52 1.93
N ILE A 194 2.66 12.78 2.76
CA ILE A 194 2.58 11.33 2.68
C ILE A 194 1.11 10.93 2.74
N SER A 195 0.73 9.99 1.88
CA SER A 195 -0.58 9.34 1.91
C SER A 195 -0.42 7.85 1.70
N SER A 196 -1.30 7.08 2.33
CA SER A 196 -1.31 5.64 2.19
C SER A 196 -2.70 5.09 2.43
N GLN A 197 -3.09 4.11 1.62
CA GLN A 197 -4.28 3.31 1.82
C GLN A 197 -3.93 1.82 1.67
N MET A 198 -4.52 0.98 2.51
CA MET A 198 -4.44 -0.46 2.35
C MET A 198 -5.47 -0.92 1.32
N ALA A 199 -5.02 -1.61 0.27
CA ALA A 199 -5.83 -1.98 -0.90
C ALA A 199 -7.12 -2.76 -0.58
N THR A 200 -7.11 -3.56 0.48
CA THR A 200 -8.26 -4.38 0.91
C THR A 200 -9.06 -3.75 2.05
N SER A 201 -8.80 -2.48 2.39
CA SER A 201 -9.46 -1.80 3.51
C SER A 201 -10.65 -1.00 3.03
N ASN A 202 -11.71 -1.01 3.83
CA ASN A 202 -12.82 -0.06 3.68
C ASN A 202 -12.54 1.27 4.42
N HIS A 203 -11.37 1.41 5.05
CA HIS A 203 -10.99 2.63 5.72
C HIS A 203 -10.52 3.69 4.72
N GLY A 204 -10.75 4.95 5.06
CA GLY A 204 -10.19 6.09 4.34
C GLY A 204 -8.66 6.03 4.32
N PHE A 205 -8.05 6.69 3.34
CA PHE A 205 -6.59 6.81 3.29
C PHE A 205 -6.10 7.64 4.48
N VAL A 206 -4.95 7.25 5.02
CA VAL A 206 -4.25 7.99 6.06
C VAL A 206 -3.28 8.94 5.38
N HIS A 207 -3.18 10.18 5.86
CA HIS A 207 -2.24 11.15 5.31
C HIS A 207 -1.62 12.01 6.42
N PHE A 208 -0.48 12.59 6.09
CA PHE A 208 0.17 13.66 6.85
C PHE A 208 0.72 14.70 5.87
N ALA A 209 0.53 15.96 6.23
CA ALA A 209 1.09 17.11 5.55
C ALA A 209 1.86 17.94 6.58
N SER A 210 3.12 18.26 6.30
CA SER A 210 3.94 19.12 7.16
C SER A 210 3.35 20.52 7.27
N ASP A 211 3.53 21.18 8.42
CA ASP A 211 3.09 22.57 8.66
C ASP A 211 3.59 23.55 7.59
N ALA A 212 4.85 23.41 7.17
CA ALA A 212 5.42 24.24 6.10
C ALA A 212 4.64 24.11 4.79
N LEU A 213 4.25 22.89 4.41
CA LEU A 213 3.46 22.64 3.21
C LEU A 213 2.02 23.14 3.38
N VAL A 214 1.39 22.92 4.53
CA VAL A 214 0.01 23.38 4.79
C VAL A 214 -0.08 24.90 4.71
N ARG A 215 0.89 25.60 5.33
CA ARG A 215 0.96 27.06 5.31
C ARG A 215 1.14 27.62 3.89
N ASP A 216 2.01 26.99 3.10
CA ASP A 216 2.40 27.52 1.79
C ASP A 216 1.42 27.10 0.67
N ALA A 217 0.75 25.95 0.79
CA ALA A 217 -0.19 25.44 -0.19
C ALA A 217 -1.63 25.96 0.00
N ASP A 218 -2.00 26.35 1.23
CA ASP A 218 -3.32 26.88 1.58
C ASP A 218 -4.47 26.03 1.00
N GLN A 219 -5.36 26.63 0.18
CA GLN A 219 -6.50 25.93 -0.40
C GLN A 219 -6.11 24.76 -1.33
N ARG A 220 -4.92 24.77 -1.93
CA ARG A 220 -4.45 23.70 -2.84
C ARG A 220 -4.23 22.36 -2.12
N MET A 221 -4.13 22.38 -0.79
CA MET A 221 -4.07 21.16 -0.01
C MET A 221 -5.35 20.31 -0.18
N ASN A 222 -6.51 20.97 -0.29
CA ASN A 222 -7.78 20.29 -0.50
C ASN A 222 -7.82 19.60 -1.89
N ASP A 223 -7.26 20.24 -2.91
CA ASP A 223 -7.16 19.65 -4.26
C ASP A 223 -6.24 18.43 -4.26
N LEU A 224 -5.12 18.50 -3.54
CA LEU A 224 -4.20 17.38 -3.36
C LEU A 224 -4.89 16.21 -2.62
N HIS A 225 -5.65 16.51 -1.56
CA HIS A 225 -6.42 15.51 -0.83
C HIS A 225 -7.49 14.84 -1.71
N ALA A 226 -8.22 15.64 -2.48
CA ALA A 226 -9.22 15.13 -3.42
C ALA A 226 -8.56 14.24 -4.50
N PHE A 227 -7.43 14.67 -5.05
CA PHE A 227 -6.65 13.89 -6.01
C PHE A 227 -6.24 12.53 -5.46
N HIS A 228 -5.63 12.51 -4.26
CA HIS A 228 -5.23 11.26 -3.61
C HIS A 228 -6.42 10.35 -3.26
N SER A 229 -7.52 10.92 -2.78
CA SER A 229 -8.76 10.20 -2.51
C SER A 229 -9.31 9.49 -3.77
N ASN A 230 -9.35 10.22 -4.89
CA ASN A 230 -9.83 9.71 -6.17
C ASN A 230 -8.91 8.61 -6.71
N MET A 231 -7.58 8.82 -6.64
CA MET A 231 -6.58 7.82 -7.04
C MET A 231 -6.75 6.52 -6.25
N HIS A 232 -6.85 6.62 -4.92
CA HIS A 232 -7.04 5.50 -4.01
C HIS A 232 -8.35 4.74 -4.26
N THR A 233 -9.43 5.47 -4.52
CA THR A 233 -10.73 4.90 -4.90
C THR A 233 -10.64 4.15 -6.24
N ALA A 234 -9.96 4.72 -7.24
CA ALA A 234 -9.77 4.09 -8.54
C ALA A 234 -8.97 2.79 -8.43
N LEU A 235 -7.88 2.79 -7.66
CA LEU A 235 -7.05 1.60 -7.42
C LEU A 235 -7.81 0.50 -6.68
N SER A 236 -8.61 0.87 -5.67
CA SER A 236 -9.44 -0.09 -4.93
C SER A 236 -10.48 -0.73 -5.85
N ARG A 237 -11.16 0.08 -6.69
CA ARG A 237 -12.13 -0.42 -7.68
C ARG A 237 -11.47 -1.29 -8.77
N ALA A 238 -10.26 -0.96 -9.20
CA ALA A 238 -9.50 -1.80 -10.14
C ALA A 238 -9.20 -3.16 -9.52
N THR A 239 -8.69 -3.18 -8.29
CA THR A 239 -8.39 -4.42 -7.55
C THR A 239 -9.62 -5.32 -7.41
N VAL A 240 -10.78 -4.75 -7.07
CA VAL A 240 -12.04 -5.52 -6.96
C VAL A 240 -12.47 -6.10 -8.31
N ARG A 241 -12.32 -5.34 -9.40
CA ARG A 241 -12.62 -5.83 -10.76
C ARG A 241 -11.68 -6.96 -11.17
N ASP A 242 -10.39 -6.83 -10.88
CA ASP A 242 -9.40 -7.86 -11.21
C ASP A 242 -9.66 -9.16 -10.46
N VAL A 243 -9.99 -9.08 -9.17
CA VAL A 243 -10.38 -10.26 -8.37
C VAL A 243 -11.64 -10.91 -8.93
N ALA A 244 -12.68 -10.12 -9.24
CA ALA A 244 -13.92 -10.66 -9.80
C ALA A 244 -13.69 -11.35 -11.16
N ALA A 245 -12.83 -10.79 -12.03
CA ALA A 245 -12.48 -11.40 -13.31
C ALA A 245 -11.76 -12.75 -13.14
N VAL A 246 -10.80 -12.82 -12.21
CA VAL A 246 -10.08 -14.06 -11.89
C VAL A 246 -11.02 -15.11 -11.27
N GLU A 247 -11.96 -14.70 -10.43
CA GLU A 247 -12.96 -15.62 -9.85
C GLU A 247 -13.91 -16.17 -10.91
N MET A 248 -14.34 -15.34 -11.87
CA MET A 248 -15.14 -15.78 -13.01
C MET A 248 -14.39 -16.79 -13.88
N GLU A 249 -13.14 -16.50 -14.25
CA GLU A 249 -12.32 -17.42 -15.04
C GLU A 249 -12.12 -18.77 -14.32
N ASN A 250 -11.86 -18.73 -13.01
CA ASN A 250 -11.75 -19.94 -12.20
C ASN A 250 -13.05 -20.74 -12.15
N ALA A 251 -14.21 -20.09 -12.10
CA ALA A 251 -15.50 -20.76 -12.13
C ALA A 251 -15.75 -21.46 -13.48
N GLU A 252 -15.42 -20.79 -14.58
CA GLU A 252 -15.52 -21.38 -15.93
C GLU A 252 -14.58 -22.58 -16.12
N LEU A 253 -13.35 -22.49 -15.61
CA LEU A 253 -12.38 -23.58 -15.69
C LEU A 253 -12.84 -24.80 -14.89
N LYS A 254 -13.45 -24.59 -13.71
CA LYS A 254 -14.03 -25.68 -12.91
C LYS A 254 -15.20 -26.36 -13.61
N ASP A 255 -16.13 -25.60 -14.20
CA ASP A 255 -17.26 -26.14 -14.96
C ASP A 255 -16.78 -26.95 -16.19
N LYS A 256 -15.75 -26.47 -16.90
CA LYS A 256 -15.14 -27.21 -18.01
C LYS A 256 -14.51 -28.52 -17.54
N LEU A 257 -13.81 -28.51 -16.39
CA LEU A 257 -13.18 -29.69 -15.81
C LEU A 257 -14.24 -30.73 -15.41
N GLU A 258 -15.30 -30.31 -14.72
CA GLU A 258 -16.40 -31.19 -14.33
C GLU A 258 -17.09 -31.82 -15.55
N LYS A 259 -17.32 -31.03 -16.61
CA LYS A 259 -17.87 -31.55 -17.87
C LYS A 259 -16.93 -32.54 -18.56
N GLN A 260 -15.61 -32.41 -18.41
CA GLN A 260 -14.66 -33.37 -18.95
C GLN A 260 -14.65 -34.66 -18.14
N GLU A 261 -14.71 -34.58 -16.80
CA GLU A 261 -14.81 -35.74 -15.91
C GLU A 261 -16.10 -36.53 -16.18
N GLN A 262 -17.25 -35.86 -16.27
CA GLN A 262 -18.53 -36.51 -16.61
C GLN A 262 -18.50 -37.20 -17.98
N LYS A 263 -17.81 -36.63 -18.97
CA LYS A 263 -17.61 -37.27 -20.28
C LYS A 263 -16.75 -38.51 -20.17
N MET A 264 -15.66 -38.46 -19.40
CA MET A 264 -14.76 -39.59 -19.18
C MET A 264 -15.49 -40.73 -18.46
N ASP A 265 -16.25 -40.42 -17.41
CA ASP A 265 -17.05 -41.42 -16.68
C ASP A 265 -18.11 -42.07 -17.57
N LYS A 266 -18.75 -41.28 -18.44
CA LYS A 266 -19.69 -41.81 -19.43
C LYS A 266 -19.00 -42.75 -20.42
N ILE A 267 -17.79 -42.43 -20.88
CA ILE A 267 -17.01 -43.31 -21.76
C ILE A 267 -16.64 -44.62 -21.03
N LEU A 268 -16.16 -44.54 -19.79
CA LEU A 268 -15.82 -45.71 -18.98
C LEU A 268 -17.04 -46.61 -18.73
N SER A 269 -18.20 -46.01 -18.45
CA SER A 269 -19.47 -46.72 -18.29
C SER A 269 -19.90 -47.45 -19.57
N LEU A 270 -19.78 -46.80 -20.73
CA LEU A 270 -20.08 -47.41 -22.03
C LEU A 270 -19.13 -48.58 -22.35
N LEU A 271 -17.83 -48.43 -22.07
CA LEU A 271 -16.85 -49.50 -22.26
C LEU A 271 -17.18 -50.72 -21.39
N SER A 272 -17.51 -50.51 -20.10
CA SER A 272 -17.93 -51.57 -19.18
C SER A 272 -19.19 -52.30 -19.68
N THR A 273 -20.18 -51.56 -20.19
CA THR A 273 -21.45 -52.13 -20.68
C THR A 273 -21.27 -52.92 -21.98
N SER A 274 -20.32 -52.53 -22.83
CA SER A 274 -20.13 -53.14 -24.15
C SER A 274 -19.55 -54.56 -24.13
N GLY A 275 -19.19 -55.10 -22.96
CA GLY A 275 -18.62 -56.45 -22.82
C GLY A 275 -17.29 -56.62 -23.57
N VAL A 276 -16.65 -55.50 -23.96
CA VAL A 276 -15.30 -55.50 -24.52
C VAL A 276 -14.37 -55.88 -23.39
N ASP A 277 -13.98 -57.15 -23.38
CA ASP A 277 -13.03 -57.70 -22.43
C ASP A 277 -11.65 -57.09 -22.70
N LEU A 278 -11.35 -56.01 -21.97
CA LEU A 278 -10.06 -55.30 -22.01
C LEU A 278 -8.88 -56.21 -21.66
N SER A 279 -9.11 -57.42 -21.12
CA SER A 279 -8.06 -58.40 -20.88
C SER A 279 -7.59 -59.15 -22.13
N ARG A 280 -8.28 -58.98 -23.28
CA ARG A 280 -7.91 -59.59 -24.57
C ARG A 280 -7.17 -58.65 -25.53
N LEU A 281 -6.96 -57.39 -25.14
CA LEU A 281 -6.14 -56.40 -25.86
C LEU A 281 -4.79 -56.24 -25.17
#